data_AF-A0A936DDW5-F1
#
_entry.id   AF-A0A936DDW5-F1
#
_cell.length_a   1.000
_cell.length_b   1.000
_cell.length_c   1.000
_cell.angle_alpha   90.00
_cell.angle_beta   90.00
_cell.angle_gamma   90.00
#
_symmetry.space_group_name_H-M   'P 1'
#
loop_
_entity.id
_entity.type
_entity.pdbx_description
1 polymer ?
#
loop_
_entity_poly.entity_id
_entity_poly.type
_entity_poly.pdbx_seq_one_letter_code
_entity_poly.pdbx_strand_id
1 'polypeptide(L)'
;MNASILKTGFFALLIALPACGGDDGETDGNADGSTGDATASTTASTTASTTASTTASTTASTTASTTDDSTTDDPSSSGGADSSTGEPACMTDVCMTYGAAVPTVAGLIVDQAAADPEFADFFAPLVGEGTEAVDAFKASLANFISDAYGCTTGAYTGPSMEAAHAGMGITQQQYDDFIALIVGVLMDAGVPDDDINYCFAPPLVDPAFEATIIGQ
;
A
#
# COMPACT_ATOMS: atom_id res chain seq x y z
N MET A 1 -29.11 -29.97 -2.13
CA MET A 1 -27.71 -30.40 -1.97
C MET A 1 -27.02 -29.28 -1.22
N ASN A 2 -26.74 -29.53 0.06
CA ASN A 2 -26.13 -28.56 0.97
C ASN A 2 -24.65 -28.43 0.64
N ALA A 3 -24.16 -27.19 0.57
CA ALA A 3 -22.74 -26.90 0.70
C ALA A 3 -22.60 -25.69 1.64
N SER A 4 -22.72 -25.98 2.94
CA SER A 4 -22.05 -25.18 3.98
C SER A 4 -20.54 -25.34 3.74
N ILE A 5 -19.91 -24.33 3.14
CA ILE A 5 -18.46 -24.22 3.13
C ILE A 5 -18.09 -23.20 4.20
N LEU A 6 -17.45 -23.75 5.22
CA LEU A 6 -16.70 -23.13 6.30
C LEU A 6 -16.24 -21.69 6.00
N LYS A 7 -16.89 -20.72 6.65
CA LYS A 7 -16.27 -19.47 7.09
C LYS A 7 -15.40 -19.82 8.31
N THR A 8 -14.20 -20.32 8.07
CA THR A 8 -13.22 -20.62 9.13
C THR A 8 -11.95 -19.86 8.81
N GLY A 9 -11.62 -18.88 9.65
CA GLY A 9 -10.36 -18.14 9.55
C GLY A 9 -10.47 -16.66 9.87
N PHE A 10 -11.37 -16.24 10.77
CA PHE A 10 -11.28 -14.90 11.37
C PHE A 10 -10.08 -14.93 12.33
N PHE A 11 -8.90 -14.62 11.82
CA PHE A 11 -7.70 -14.51 12.63
C PHE A 11 -7.76 -13.16 13.36
N ALA A 12 -8.50 -13.15 14.47
CA ALA A 12 -8.39 -12.11 15.47
C ALA A 12 -7.01 -12.21 16.12
N LEU A 13 -5.98 -11.66 15.47
CA LEU A 13 -4.73 -11.34 16.15
C LEU A 13 -4.93 -10.01 16.88
N LEU A 14 -5.69 -10.11 17.97
CA LEU A 14 -5.83 -9.09 18.99
C LEU A 14 -4.46 -8.91 19.66
N ILE A 15 -3.62 -8.02 19.14
CA ILE A 15 -2.47 -7.51 19.90
C ILE A 15 -3.05 -6.56 20.94
N ALA A 16 -3.37 -7.12 22.11
CA ALA A 16 -3.70 -6.37 23.30
C ALA A 16 -2.47 -5.55 23.73
N LEU A 17 -2.43 -4.27 23.32
CA LEU A 17 -1.58 -3.28 23.96
C LEU A 17 -2.21 -2.93 25.33
N PRO A 18 -1.42 -2.89 26.43
CA PRO A 18 -1.94 -2.42 27.71
C PRO A 18 -2.22 -0.92 27.64
N ALA A 19 -3.49 -0.57 27.48
CA ALA A 19 -4.01 0.73 27.81
C ALA A 19 -3.96 0.91 29.35
N CYS A 20 -3.03 1.74 29.81
CA CYS A 20 -2.96 2.29 31.16
C CYS A 20 -2.31 3.68 31.01
N GLY A 21 -2.89 4.82 31.37
CA GLY A 21 -4.04 5.12 32.24
C GLY A 21 -3.63 6.20 33.25
N GLY A 22 -4.36 7.34 33.28
CA GLY A 22 -4.29 8.44 34.26
C GLY A 22 -3.40 9.60 33.83
N ASP A 23 -3.69 10.90 34.03
CA ASP A 23 -4.56 11.60 34.97
C ASP A 23 -4.58 13.07 34.46
N ASP A 24 -5.73 13.60 34.02
CA ASP A 24 -6.50 14.68 34.66
C ASP A 24 -5.76 16.03 34.94
N GLY A 25 -6.33 17.12 34.42
CA GLY A 25 -5.74 18.44 34.52
C GLY A 25 -6.61 19.50 33.85
N GLU A 26 -7.68 19.86 34.55
CA GLU A 26 -8.63 20.93 34.29
C GLU A 26 -7.94 22.25 33.88
N THR A 27 -8.54 23.02 32.98
CA THR A 27 -8.61 24.48 33.14
C THR A 27 -9.75 25.08 32.32
N ASP A 28 -10.51 25.89 33.03
CA ASP A 28 -11.77 26.52 32.67
C ASP A 28 -11.64 27.62 31.60
N GLY A 29 -12.78 27.87 30.95
CA GLY A 29 -13.19 29.21 30.53
C GLY A 29 -12.91 29.56 29.07
N ASN A 30 -13.97 29.79 28.29
CA ASN A 30 -14.64 31.09 28.28
C ASN A 30 -15.75 31.08 27.23
N ALA A 31 -16.94 31.50 27.62
CA ALA A 31 -18.04 31.75 26.71
C ALA A 31 -17.80 33.07 25.95
N ASP A 32 -18.03 33.09 24.63
CA ASP A 32 -18.67 34.25 23.99
C ASP A 32 -19.35 33.81 22.70
N GLY A 33 -20.57 34.31 22.51
CA GLY A 33 -21.50 33.90 21.48
C GLY A 33 -21.25 34.55 20.13
N SER A 34 -21.82 33.92 19.10
CA SER A 34 -22.34 34.67 17.96
C SER A 34 -23.45 33.88 17.28
N THR A 35 -24.66 34.39 17.45
CA THR A 35 -25.82 34.12 16.60
C THR A 35 -25.50 34.52 15.16
N GLY A 36 -25.58 33.57 14.23
CA GLY A 36 -25.40 33.79 12.80
C GLY A 36 -26.26 32.81 11.99
N ASP A 37 -27.48 33.24 11.72
CA ASP A 37 -28.43 32.72 10.75
C ASP A 37 -27.80 32.60 9.35
N ALA A 38 -27.90 31.44 8.69
CA ALA A 38 -27.93 31.35 7.22
C ALA A 38 -28.27 29.93 6.72
N THR A 39 -29.52 29.80 6.27
CA THR A 39 -29.85 29.34 4.91
C THR A 39 -29.48 27.91 4.52
N ALA A 40 -30.49 27.04 4.61
CA ALA A 40 -30.59 25.83 3.81
C ALA A 40 -30.49 26.16 2.31
N SER A 41 -29.54 25.54 1.61
CA SER A 41 -29.58 25.39 0.15
C SER A 41 -29.33 23.93 -0.20
N THR A 42 -30.45 23.26 -0.45
CA THR A 42 -30.52 21.97 -1.12
C THR A 42 -30.01 22.13 -2.55
N THR A 43 -28.85 21.54 -2.86
CA THR A 43 -28.46 21.27 -4.24
C THR A 43 -28.23 19.77 -4.38
N ALA A 44 -29.31 19.08 -4.74
CA ALA A 44 -29.22 17.82 -5.42
C ALA A 44 -28.67 18.10 -6.82
N SER A 45 -27.57 17.44 -7.19
CA SER A 45 -27.24 17.26 -8.60
C SER A 45 -26.66 15.88 -8.82
N THR A 46 -27.55 15.00 -9.24
CA THR A 46 -27.31 13.78 -10.00
C THR A 46 -26.37 14.09 -11.17
N THR A 47 -25.33 13.29 -11.38
CA THR A 47 -24.89 12.89 -12.73
C THR A 47 -24.10 11.59 -12.62
N ALA A 48 -24.71 10.53 -13.14
CA ALA A 48 -24.05 9.31 -13.56
C ALA A 48 -23.34 9.54 -14.90
N SER A 49 -22.14 9.00 -15.05
CA SER A 49 -21.51 8.57 -16.30
C SER A 49 -20.29 7.73 -15.89
N THR A 50 -20.36 6.40 -15.87
CA THR A 50 -20.30 5.52 -17.04
C THR A 50 -19.08 5.84 -17.91
N THR A 51 -18.04 5.00 -17.86
CA THR A 51 -17.68 4.07 -18.96
C THR A 51 -16.25 3.59 -18.74
N ALA A 52 -16.13 2.26 -18.73
CA ALA A 52 -14.91 1.47 -18.82
C ALA A 52 -13.85 2.03 -19.78
N SER A 53 -12.59 1.93 -19.36
CA SER A 53 -11.46 1.88 -20.29
C SER A 53 -10.62 0.65 -19.99
N THR A 54 -11.17 -0.50 -20.40
CA THR A 54 -10.42 -1.73 -20.61
C THR A 54 -9.64 -1.54 -21.91
N THR A 55 -8.31 -1.45 -21.86
CA THR A 55 -7.48 -1.69 -23.04
C THR A 55 -6.33 -2.60 -22.65
N ALA A 56 -6.59 -3.88 -22.89
CA ALA A 56 -5.58 -4.93 -22.92
C ALA A 56 -4.56 -4.64 -24.03
N SER A 57 -3.29 -4.55 -23.67
CA SER A 57 -2.18 -4.66 -24.63
C SER A 57 -1.59 -6.07 -24.53
N THR A 58 -2.26 -6.98 -25.24
CA THR A 58 -1.71 -8.30 -25.58
C THR A 58 -0.74 -8.13 -26.74
N THR A 59 0.56 -8.13 -26.49
CA THR A 59 1.56 -8.34 -27.55
C THR A 59 2.27 -9.65 -27.30
N ALA A 60 1.70 -10.72 -27.87
CA ALA A 60 2.41 -11.95 -28.13
C ALA A 60 3.49 -11.66 -29.18
N SER A 61 4.75 -11.91 -28.83
CA SER A 61 5.83 -11.99 -29.81
C SER A 61 6.44 -13.37 -29.73
N THR A 62 5.95 -14.22 -30.62
CA THR A 62 6.46 -15.55 -30.92
C THR A 62 7.64 -15.39 -31.88
N THR A 63 8.86 -15.71 -31.45
CA THR A 63 9.97 -15.98 -32.36
C THR A 63 10.61 -17.31 -32.01
N ALA A 64 10.69 -18.14 -33.03
CA ALA A 64 11.03 -19.55 -33.00
C ALA A 64 12.53 -19.83 -32.83
N SER A 65 12.76 -21.06 -32.41
CA SER A 65 14.00 -21.83 -32.28
C SER A 65 14.99 -21.72 -33.43
N THR A 66 16.29 -21.73 -33.08
CA THR A 66 17.31 -22.47 -33.84
C THR A 66 18.34 -23.10 -32.89
N THR A 67 18.71 -24.31 -33.28
CA THR A 67 19.51 -25.35 -32.63
C THR A 67 21.04 -25.14 -32.73
N ASP A 68 21.77 -25.90 -31.90
CA ASP A 68 23.14 -26.46 -32.14
C ASP A 68 24.30 -25.44 -32.17
N ASP A 69 25.56 -25.69 -31.78
CA ASP A 69 26.33 -26.86 -31.35
C ASP A 69 27.74 -26.36 -30.93
N SER A 70 28.44 -27.14 -30.11
CA SER A 70 29.91 -27.22 -29.96
C SER A 70 30.78 -26.07 -29.41
N THR A 71 31.23 -26.29 -28.16
CA THR A 71 32.62 -26.31 -27.64
C THR A 71 33.69 -25.34 -28.16
N THR A 72 34.33 -24.60 -27.25
CA THR A 72 35.78 -24.72 -26.95
C THR A 72 36.17 -23.88 -25.73
N ASP A 73 36.90 -24.50 -24.79
CA ASP A 73 37.63 -23.90 -23.69
C ASP A 73 38.76 -22.95 -24.18
N ASP A 74 39.00 -21.82 -23.49
CA ASP A 74 40.32 -21.42 -22.94
C ASP A 74 40.18 -20.15 -22.05
N PRO A 75 41.05 -19.93 -21.04
CA PRO A 75 40.76 -19.09 -19.87
C PRO A 75 41.45 -17.72 -19.88
N SER A 76 41.00 -16.89 -18.92
CA SER A 76 41.77 -15.80 -18.29
C SER A 76 41.97 -14.52 -19.11
N SER A 77 41.27 -13.44 -18.75
CA SER A 77 41.95 -12.22 -18.27
C SER A 77 40.97 -11.15 -17.79
N SER A 78 41.36 -10.54 -16.69
CA SER A 78 40.87 -9.34 -16.00
C SER A 78 40.19 -8.25 -16.84
N GLY A 79 39.18 -7.60 -16.22
CA GLY A 79 38.88 -6.18 -16.44
C GLY A 79 37.56 -5.90 -17.12
N GLY A 80 36.44 -6.36 -16.54
CA GLY A 80 35.11 -5.90 -16.93
C GLY A 80 34.59 -4.92 -15.87
N ALA A 81 34.70 -3.62 -16.13
CA ALA A 81 33.82 -2.67 -15.47
C ALA A 81 32.40 -3.12 -15.76
N ASP A 82 31.67 -3.45 -14.69
CA ASP A 82 30.27 -3.77 -14.69
C ASP A 82 29.52 -2.54 -15.23
N SER A 83 29.45 -2.42 -16.56
CA SER A 83 28.51 -1.56 -17.25
C SER A 83 27.16 -2.25 -17.18
N SER A 84 26.67 -2.38 -15.94
CA SER A 84 25.25 -2.45 -15.70
C SER A 84 24.68 -1.25 -16.44
N THR A 85 23.89 -1.52 -17.47
CA THR A 85 23.14 -0.50 -18.19
C THR A 85 22.15 0.01 -17.15
N GLY A 86 22.62 0.98 -16.37
CA GLY A 86 22.12 1.22 -15.02
C GLY A 86 20.64 1.53 -15.10
N GLU A 87 19.82 0.61 -14.58
CA GLU A 87 18.48 0.99 -14.20
C GLU A 87 18.60 2.26 -13.36
N PRO A 88 17.81 3.30 -13.68
CA PRO A 88 17.80 4.51 -12.88
C PRO A 88 17.45 4.14 -11.43
N ALA A 89 18.48 4.07 -10.59
CA ALA A 89 18.32 3.87 -9.17
C ALA A 89 17.65 5.11 -8.57
N CYS A 90 16.93 4.93 -7.46
CA CYS A 90 16.42 6.03 -6.67
C CYS A 90 17.54 7.05 -6.38
N MET A 91 17.43 8.26 -6.94
CA MET A 91 18.40 9.35 -6.74
C MET A 91 18.05 10.22 -5.52
N THR A 92 16.88 9.99 -4.93
CA THR A 92 16.32 10.76 -3.82
C THR A 92 16.53 10.01 -2.51
N ASP A 93 16.97 10.70 -1.46
CA ASP A 93 16.92 10.14 -0.11
C ASP A 93 15.45 10.13 0.35
N VAL A 94 14.79 8.97 0.23
CA VAL A 94 13.36 8.80 0.55
C VAL A 94 13.06 9.23 1.98
N CYS A 95 13.95 8.94 2.92
CA CYS A 95 13.72 9.22 4.33
C CYS A 95 13.88 10.71 4.65
N MET A 96 14.88 11.38 4.09
CA MET A 96 15.04 12.81 4.26
C MET A 96 13.97 13.62 3.52
N THR A 97 13.55 13.18 2.33
CA THR A 97 12.59 13.91 1.50
C THR A 97 11.14 13.64 1.92
N TYR A 98 10.78 12.38 2.14
CA TYR A 98 9.40 11.94 2.32
C TYR A 98 9.09 11.37 3.71
N GLY A 99 10.10 11.09 4.54
CA GLY A 99 9.92 10.43 5.84
C GLY A 99 8.91 11.13 6.76
N ALA A 100 8.85 12.46 6.75
CA ALA A 100 7.87 13.23 7.53
C ALA A 100 6.42 13.10 7.01
N ALA A 101 6.24 12.78 5.72
CA ALA A 101 4.93 12.61 5.10
C ALA A 101 4.38 11.18 5.25
N VAL A 102 5.22 10.19 5.57
CA VAL A 102 4.85 8.76 5.65
C VAL A 102 3.60 8.51 6.51
N PRO A 103 3.44 9.07 7.73
CA PRO A 103 2.23 8.84 8.52
C PRO A 103 0.95 9.35 7.85
N THR A 104 1.04 10.47 7.12
CA THR A 104 -0.11 11.05 6.40
C THR A 104 -0.45 10.20 5.19
N VAL A 105 0.56 9.81 4.39
CA VAL A 105 0.37 8.96 3.21
C VAL A 105 -0.19 7.60 3.60
N ALA A 106 0.32 6.96 4.65
CA ALA A 106 -0.21 5.71 5.18
C ALA A 106 -1.69 5.84 5.57
N GLY A 107 -2.05 6.94 6.24
CA GLY A 107 -3.45 7.25 6.56
C GLY A 107 -4.34 7.33 5.32
N LEU A 108 -3.88 8.06 4.30
CA LEU A 108 -4.62 8.23 3.04
C LEU A 108 -4.79 6.92 2.26
N ILE A 109 -3.78 6.05 2.23
CA ILE A 109 -3.87 4.73 1.60
C ILE A 109 -4.99 3.91 2.26
N VAL A 110 -5.01 3.87 3.60
CA VAL A 110 -6.06 3.12 4.33
C VAL A 110 -7.44 3.72 4.11
N ASP A 111 -7.55 5.05 4.13
CA ASP A 111 -8.83 5.72 3.92
C ASP A 111 -9.38 5.52 2.51
N GLN A 112 -8.53 5.59 1.48
CA GLN A 112 -8.94 5.32 0.11
C GLN A 112 -9.28 3.84 -0.10
N ALA A 113 -8.45 2.92 0.39
CA ALA A 113 -8.71 1.49 0.25
C ALA A 113 -9.98 1.05 1.00
N ALA A 114 -10.25 1.59 2.18
CA ALA A 114 -11.48 1.29 2.91
C ALA A 114 -12.74 1.86 2.23
N ALA A 115 -12.59 2.91 1.40
CA ALA A 115 -13.68 3.53 0.65
C ALA A 115 -13.87 2.94 -0.77
N ASP A 116 -12.84 2.28 -1.31
CA ASP A 116 -12.88 1.70 -2.65
C ASP A 116 -13.76 0.44 -2.66
N PRO A 117 -14.78 0.32 -3.54
CA PRO A 117 -15.64 -0.85 -3.61
C PRO A 117 -14.91 -2.19 -3.83
N GLU A 118 -13.73 -2.18 -4.45
CA GLU A 118 -12.92 -3.37 -4.66
C GLU A 118 -12.24 -3.85 -3.37
N PHE A 119 -11.78 -2.91 -2.53
CA PHE A 119 -11.00 -3.21 -1.33
C PHE A 119 -11.82 -3.16 -0.04
N ALA A 120 -12.96 -2.45 -0.03
CA ALA A 120 -13.77 -2.20 1.16
C ALA A 120 -14.12 -3.47 1.94
N ASP A 121 -14.39 -4.59 1.25
CA ASP A 121 -14.69 -5.87 1.91
C ASP A 121 -13.49 -6.45 2.70
N PHE A 122 -12.26 -6.20 2.25
CA PHE A 122 -11.05 -6.60 2.98
C PHE A 122 -10.81 -5.74 4.22
N PHE A 123 -11.18 -4.46 4.16
CA PHE A 123 -11.05 -3.51 5.27
C PHE A 123 -12.26 -3.49 6.21
N ALA A 124 -13.40 -4.05 5.81
CA ALA A 124 -14.62 -4.07 6.62
C ALA A 124 -14.44 -4.69 8.02
N PRO A 125 -13.67 -5.79 8.22
CA PRO A 125 -13.36 -6.29 9.55
C PRO A 125 -12.63 -5.26 10.42
N LEU A 126 -11.59 -4.62 9.87
CA LEU A 126 -10.81 -3.58 10.56
C LEU A 126 -11.69 -2.38 10.95
N VAL A 127 -12.50 -1.89 10.02
CA VAL A 127 -13.43 -0.78 10.27
C VAL A 127 -14.47 -1.15 11.32
N GLY A 128 -14.91 -2.42 11.34
CA GLY A 128 -15.84 -2.96 12.33
C GLY A 128 -15.28 -3.03 13.76
N GLU A 129 -13.96 -3.08 13.92
CA GLU A 129 -13.29 -3.05 15.23
C GLU A 129 -13.27 -1.64 15.85
N GLY A 130 -13.49 -0.61 15.04
CA GLY A 130 -13.63 0.79 15.48
C GLY A 130 -12.44 1.67 15.13
N THR A 131 -12.58 2.97 15.42
CA THR A 131 -11.61 4.00 15.02
C THR A 131 -10.22 3.78 15.61
N GLU A 132 -10.14 3.32 16.86
CA GLU A 132 -8.85 3.04 17.51
C GLU A 132 -8.06 1.94 16.81
N ALA A 133 -8.73 0.89 16.32
CA ALA A 133 -8.09 -0.20 15.57
C ALA A 133 -7.60 0.28 14.19
N VAL A 134 -8.41 1.09 13.51
CA VAL A 134 -8.04 1.73 12.23
C VAL A 134 -6.82 2.64 12.42
N ASP A 135 -6.79 3.46 13.47
CA ASP A 135 -5.67 4.36 13.76
C ASP A 135 -4.39 3.58 14.10
N ALA A 136 -4.51 2.51 14.87
CA ALA A 136 -3.39 1.61 15.16
C ALA A 136 -2.87 0.92 13.89
N PHE A 137 -3.76 0.50 12.99
CA PHE A 137 -3.37 -0.06 11.70
C PHE A 137 -2.65 0.95 10.81
N LYS A 138 -3.15 2.19 10.71
CA LYS A 138 -2.48 3.28 9.98
C LYS A 138 -1.08 3.57 10.52
N ALA A 139 -0.92 3.59 11.85
CA ALA A 139 0.39 3.76 12.48
C ALA A 139 1.33 2.57 12.19
N SER A 140 0.80 1.35 12.23
CA SER A 140 1.55 0.13 11.87
C SER A 140 2.01 0.16 10.40
N LEU A 141 1.12 0.55 9.48
CA LEU A 141 1.45 0.71 8.06
C LEU A 141 2.52 1.79 7.85
N ALA A 142 2.44 2.92 8.56
CA ALA A 142 3.46 3.96 8.49
C ALA A 142 4.84 3.46 8.97
N ASN A 143 4.88 2.63 10.01
CA ASN A 143 6.11 1.99 10.49
C ASN A 143 6.63 0.96 9.47
N PHE A 144 5.75 0.18 8.85
CA PHE A 144 6.14 -0.74 7.78
C PHE A 144 6.78 -0.01 6.60
N ILE A 145 6.14 1.06 6.12
CA ILE A 145 6.68 1.89 5.04
C ILE A 145 8.03 2.48 5.47
N SER A 146 8.12 3.03 6.67
CA SER A 146 9.38 3.57 7.18
C SER A 146 10.49 2.52 7.19
N ASP A 147 10.23 1.32 7.71
CA ASP A 147 11.20 0.22 7.79
C ASP A 147 11.61 -0.29 6.40
N ALA A 148 10.66 -0.44 5.48
CA ALA A 148 10.90 -0.88 4.11
C ALA A 148 11.86 0.04 3.33
N TYR A 149 11.80 1.35 3.57
CA TYR A 149 12.69 2.34 2.97
C TYR A 149 13.91 2.68 3.84
N GLY A 150 14.11 2.00 4.98
CA GLY A 150 15.24 2.20 5.87
C GLY A 150 15.19 3.50 6.70
N CYS A 151 14.00 4.06 6.89
CA CYS A 151 13.79 5.27 7.67
C CYS A 151 13.77 4.95 9.17
N THR A 152 14.36 5.83 9.98
CA THR A 152 14.56 5.59 11.43
C THR A 152 13.35 5.98 12.30
N THR A 153 12.19 6.25 11.70
CA THR A 153 11.02 6.84 12.38
C THR A 153 10.20 5.84 13.21
N GLY A 154 10.45 4.54 13.07
CA GLY A 154 9.82 3.50 13.88
C GLY A 154 10.05 2.12 13.30
N ALA A 155 10.35 1.13 14.14
CA ALA A 155 10.48 -0.26 13.69
C ALA A 155 9.09 -0.86 13.51
N TYR A 156 8.87 -1.52 12.37
CA TYR A 156 7.66 -2.32 12.19
C TYR A 156 7.70 -3.55 13.08
N THR A 157 6.72 -3.67 13.98
CA THR A 157 6.58 -4.81 14.90
C THR A 157 5.35 -5.67 14.60
N GLY A 158 4.71 -5.43 13.46
CA GLY A 158 3.55 -6.19 13.04
C GLY A 158 3.89 -7.58 12.51
N PRO A 159 2.88 -8.37 12.10
CA PRO A 159 3.08 -9.66 11.44
C PRO A 159 3.87 -9.51 10.13
N SER A 160 4.50 -10.59 9.66
CA SER A 160 5.04 -10.61 8.29
C SER A 160 3.94 -10.36 7.27
N MET A 161 4.28 -9.88 6.08
CA MET A 161 3.29 -9.64 5.01
C MET A 161 2.53 -10.91 4.64
N GLU A 162 3.20 -12.06 4.61
CA GLU A 162 2.57 -13.36 4.43
C GLU A 162 1.54 -13.68 5.54
N ALA A 163 1.91 -13.49 6.81
CA ALA A 163 1.00 -13.77 7.92
C ALA A 163 -0.15 -12.75 8.01
N ALA A 164 0.09 -11.50 7.62
CA ALA A 164 -0.91 -10.44 7.61
C ALA A 164 -2.00 -10.69 6.57
N HIS A 165 -1.65 -11.26 5.42
CA HIS A 165 -2.55 -11.49 4.29
C HIS A 165 -3.02 -12.94 4.16
N ALA A 166 -2.60 -13.83 5.06
CA ALA A 166 -3.00 -15.23 5.06
C ALA A 166 -4.53 -15.42 5.09
N GLY A 167 -5.04 -16.18 4.12
CA GLY A 167 -6.44 -16.51 3.97
C GLY A 167 -7.28 -15.44 3.26
N MET A 168 -6.67 -14.40 2.68
CA MET A 168 -7.41 -13.34 1.97
C MET A 168 -7.69 -13.68 0.51
N GLY A 169 -6.93 -14.59 -0.10
CA GLY A 169 -7.07 -14.99 -1.49
C GLY A 169 -6.78 -13.86 -2.48
N ILE A 170 -5.83 -12.97 -2.14
CA ILE A 170 -5.49 -11.80 -2.96
C ILE A 170 -4.99 -12.26 -4.33
N THR A 171 -5.65 -11.80 -5.38
CA THR A 171 -5.25 -12.11 -6.77
C THR A 171 -4.21 -11.11 -7.27
N GLN A 172 -3.48 -11.47 -8.34
CA GLN A 172 -2.56 -10.53 -9.01
C GLN A 172 -3.27 -9.23 -9.40
N GLN A 173 -4.48 -9.33 -9.96
CA GLN A 173 -5.24 -8.15 -10.39
C GLN A 173 -5.53 -7.21 -9.22
N GLN A 174 -6.00 -7.74 -8.10
CA GLN A 174 -6.27 -6.94 -6.89
C GLN A 174 -5.00 -6.33 -6.31
N TYR A 175 -3.88 -7.04 -6.41
CA TYR A 175 -2.58 -6.50 -6.02
C TYR A 175 -2.18 -5.31 -6.91
N ASP A 176 -2.24 -5.48 -8.23
CA ASP A 176 -1.91 -4.44 -9.20
C ASP A 176 -2.82 -3.21 -9.03
N ASP A 177 -4.12 -3.42 -8.81
CA ASP A 177 -5.10 -2.35 -8.56
C ASP A 177 -4.82 -1.63 -7.23
N PHE A 178 -4.36 -2.34 -6.20
CA PHE A 178 -3.93 -1.72 -4.94
C PHE A 178 -2.65 -0.90 -5.09
N ILE A 179 -1.68 -1.38 -5.88
CA ILE A 179 -0.48 -0.60 -6.24
C ILE A 179 -0.88 0.66 -7.01
N ALA A 180 -1.82 0.58 -7.94
CA ALA A 180 -2.34 1.75 -8.65
C ALA A 180 -2.98 2.78 -7.71
N LEU A 181 -3.71 2.32 -6.68
CA LEU A 181 -4.25 3.19 -5.63
C LEU A 181 -3.13 3.88 -4.85
N ILE A 182 -2.08 3.17 -4.44
CA ILE A 182 -0.92 3.74 -3.75
C ILE A 182 -0.25 4.81 -4.61
N VAL A 183 -0.03 4.53 -5.90
CA VAL A 183 0.54 5.50 -6.85
C VAL A 183 -0.34 6.77 -6.91
N GLY A 184 -1.66 6.61 -7.02
CA GLY A 184 -2.59 7.75 -6.99
C GLY A 184 -2.45 8.60 -5.72
N VAL A 185 -2.37 7.96 -4.55
CA VAL A 185 -2.17 8.67 -3.27
C VAL A 185 -0.83 9.42 -3.23
N LEU A 186 0.25 8.82 -3.73
CA LEU A 186 1.57 9.46 -3.78
C LEU A 186 1.58 10.67 -4.73
N MET A 187 0.94 10.55 -5.89
CA MET A 187 0.80 11.66 -6.84
C MET A 187 -0.02 12.81 -6.23
N ASP A 188 -1.14 12.51 -5.57
CA ASP A 188 -1.97 13.51 -4.89
C ASP A 188 -1.24 14.18 -3.72
N ALA A 189 -0.33 13.46 -3.06
CA ALA A 189 0.57 13.99 -2.04
C ALA A 189 1.72 14.84 -2.62
N GLY A 190 1.84 14.93 -3.94
CA GLY A 190 2.83 15.76 -4.63
C GLY A 190 4.19 15.08 -4.83
N VAL A 191 4.27 13.75 -4.70
CA VAL A 191 5.50 12.99 -5.02
C VAL A 191 5.69 13.00 -6.54
N PRO A 192 6.89 13.37 -7.06
CA PRO A 192 7.17 13.35 -8.49
C PRO A 192 7.12 11.92 -9.07
N ASP A 193 6.65 11.79 -10.31
CA ASP A 193 6.56 10.51 -11.02
C ASP A 193 7.89 9.73 -11.03
N ASP A 194 9.02 10.42 -11.18
CA ASP A 194 10.35 9.79 -11.16
C ASP A 194 10.62 9.12 -9.80
N ASP A 195 10.28 9.77 -8.69
CA ASP A 195 10.47 9.18 -7.36
C ASP A 195 9.48 8.03 -7.12
N ILE A 196 8.25 8.13 -7.62
CA ILE A 196 7.29 7.02 -7.55
C ILE A 196 7.84 5.80 -8.28
N ASN A 197 8.31 5.96 -9.52
CA ASN A 197 8.75 4.84 -10.35
C ASN A 197 10.12 4.27 -9.94
N TYR A 198 11.03 5.11 -9.44
CA TYR A 198 12.41 4.68 -9.17
C TYR A 198 12.74 4.51 -7.69
N CYS A 199 11.95 5.12 -6.78
CA CYS A 199 12.15 4.98 -5.34
C CYS A 199 11.10 4.11 -4.68
N PHE A 200 9.81 4.28 -5.00
CA PHE A 200 8.73 3.59 -4.28
C PHE A 200 8.26 2.30 -4.95
N ALA A 201 8.14 2.27 -6.29
CA ALA A 201 7.64 1.12 -7.01
C ALA A 201 8.53 -0.14 -6.90
N PRO A 202 9.88 -0.06 -7.00
CA PRO A 202 10.73 -1.27 -7.08
C PRO A 202 10.54 -2.29 -5.95
N PRO A 203 10.49 -1.92 -4.65
CA PRO A 203 10.22 -2.90 -3.59
C PRO A 203 8.79 -3.43 -3.60
N LEU A 204 7.83 -2.70 -4.17
CA LEU A 204 6.43 -3.11 -4.25
C LEU A 204 6.16 -4.07 -5.41
N VAL A 205 6.93 -3.99 -6.50
CA VAL A 205 6.78 -4.91 -7.65
C VAL A 205 7.87 -5.99 -7.68
N ASP A 206 8.61 -6.14 -6.57
CA ASP A 206 9.59 -7.20 -6.45
C ASP A 206 8.88 -8.57 -6.39
N PRO A 207 9.25 -9.54 -7.24
CA PRO A 207 8.57 -10.83 -7.28
C PRO A 207 8.64 -11.61 -5.96
N ALA A 208 9.68 -11.42 -5.14
CA ALA A 208 9.77 -12.09 -3.85
C ALA A 208 8.81 -11.43 -2.85
N PHE A 209 8.63 -10.11 -2.90
CA PHE A 209 7.62 -9.41 -2.11
C PHE A 209 6.19 -9.79 -2.54
N GLU A 210 5.89 -9.77 -3.83
CA GLU A 210 4.59 -10.14 -4.39
C GLU A 210 4.15 -11.55 -3.95
N ALA A 211 5.07 -12.52 -3.96
CA ALA A 211 4.80 -13.88 -3.52
C ALA A 211 4.39 -13.98 -2.03
N THR A 212 4.69 -12.98 -1.21
CA THR A 212 4.24 -12.93 0.19
C THR A 212 2.82 -12.40 0.35
N ILE A 213 2.18 -11.89 -0.69
CA ILE A 213 0.84 -11.29 -0.62
C ILE A 213 -0.12 -12.02 -1.56
N ILE A 214 0.31 -12.30 -2.78
CA ILE A 214 -0.52 -12.90 -3.82
C ILE A 214 -0.75 -14.38 -3.51
N GLY A 215 -2.02 -14.77 -3.47
CA GLY A 215 -2.46 -16.15 -3.24
C GLY A 215 -2.42 -16.63 -1.79
N GLN A 216 -2.11 -15.75 -0.84
CA GLN A 216 -2.19 -16.03 0.59
C GLN A 216 -3.63 -16.14 1.05
#